data_AF-A0A813FNJ6-F1
#
_entry.id   AF-A0A813FNJ6-F1
#
_cell.length_a   1.000
_cell.length_b   1.000
_cell.length_c   1.000
_cell.angle_alpha   90.00
_cell.angle_beta   90.00
_cell.angle_gamma   90.00
#
_symmetry.space_group_name_H-M   'P 1'
#
loop_
_entity.id
_entity.type
_entity.pdbx_description
1 polymer ?
#
loop_
_entity_poly.entity_id
_entity_poly.type
_entity_poly.pdbx_seq_one_letter_code
_entity_poly.pdbx_strand_id
1 'polypeptide(L)'
;VWDVEKTGLIDESELGSMLIDLGFELPTVEERVRLMNNTEKARSSARAVGVENVGKAGEGVNFWVLLQLLRIMCCFDERRVLERETEAAQQNQFSQGEVNGFRLAFTQWVEKDKVFMAYDAMNRFGAQPHHEDPDTVLSEEGLARLLRGGMGLNLGGRMDLRRKLQRKVDTLDPRGRIDFADFLRLMRWALASNFADINLTAHGEKDHDKAEASQ
;
A
#
# COMPACT_ATOMS: atom_id res chain seq x y z
N VAL A 1 4.69 -19.69 -19.49
CA VAL A 1 5.13 -20.99 -18.89
C VAL A 1 6.61 -20.83 -18.65
N TRP A 2 7.03 -20.77 -17.39
CA TRP A 2 8.40 -20.40 -17.03
C TRP A 2 9.39 -21.56 -17.04
N ASP A 3 8.92 -22.80 -16.86
CA ASP A 3 9.72 -24.02 -17.09
C ASP A 3 9.75 -24.34 -18.58
N VAL A 4 10.70 -23.73 -19.30
CA VAL A 4 10.80 -23.86 -20.76
C VAL A 4 11.18 -25.28 -21.15
N GLU A 5 12.05 -25.90 -20.35
CA GLU A 5 12.59 -27.24 -20.57
C GLU A 5 11.63 -28.36 -20.14
N LYS A 6 10.55 -28.03 -19.40
CA LYS A 6 9.58 -28.97 -18.84
C LYS A 6 10.23 -29.99 -17.88
N THR A 7 11.24 -29.56 -17.16
CA THR A 7 11.97 -30.42 -16.21
C THR A 7 11.25 -30.54 -14.87
N GLY A 8 10.29 -29.66 -14.61
CA GLY A 8 9.68 -29.47 -13.29
C GLY A 8 10.57 -28.69 -12.32
N LEU A 9 11.70 -28.17 -12.80
CA LEU A 9 12.64 -27.34 -12.06
C LEU A 9 12.75 -25.99 -12.76
N ILE A 10 12.70 -24.92 -11.98
CA ILE A 10 12.87 -23.55 -12.45
C ILE A 10 14.29 -23.11 -12.09
N ASP A 11 15.10 -22.76 -13.07
CA ASP A 11 16.45 -22.26 -12.79
C ASP A 11 16.45 -20.82 -12.23
N GLU A 12 17.62 -20.31 -11.86
CA GLU A 12 17.74 -18.96 -11.27
C GLU A 12 17.26 -17.85 -12.23
N SER A 13 17.51 -17.99 -13.54
CA SER A 13 17.15 -17.01 -14.55
C SER A 13 15.65 -17.01 -14.85
N GLU A 14 15.06 -18.20 -14.93
CA GLU A 14 13.62 -18.40 -15.07
C GLU A 14 12.88 -17.91 -13.82
N LEU A 15 13.42 -18.19 -12.63
CA LEU A 15 12.85 -17.75 -11.36
C LEU A 15 12.82 -16.22 -11.26
N GLY A 16 13.91 -15.55 -11.61
CA GLY A 16 13.97 -14.09 -11.62
C GLY A 16 12.93 -13.48 -12.57
N SER A 17 12.82 -14.04 -13.78
CA SER A 17 11.85 -13.58 -14.79
C SER A 17 10.41 -13.79 -14.31
N MET A 18 10.12 -14.94 -13.74
CA MET A 18 8.80 -15.24 -13.17
C MET A 18 8.43 -14.32 -12.01
N LEU A 19 9.38 -14.00 -11.12
CA LEU A 19 9.12 -13.09 -10.02
C LEU A 19 8.83 -11.67 -10.50
N ILE A 20 9.52 -11.20 -11.55
CA ILE A 20 9.22 -9.92 -12.19
C ILE A 20 7.82 -9.93 -12.80
N ASP A 21 7.44 -11.01 -13.49
CA ASP A 21 6.08 -11.17 -14.03
C ASP A 21 5.00 -11.19 -12.94
N LEU A 22 5.36 -11.64 -11.73
CA LEU A 22 4.49 -11.61 -10.54
C LEU A 22 4.51 -10.26 -9.80
N GLY A 23 5.23 -9.26 -10.32
CA GLY A 23 5.29 -7.90 -9.75
C GLY A 23 6.36 -7.70 -8.67
N PHE A 24 7.24 -8.68 -8.45
CA PHE A 24 8.38 -8.51 -7.54
C PHE A 24 9.54 -7.82 -8.26
N GLU A 25 9.96 -6.67 -7.75
CA GLU A 25 11.12 -5.96 -8.25
C GLU A 25 12.41 -6.55 -7.65
N LEU A 26 13.37 -6.95 -8.51
CA LEU A 26 14.70 -7.44 -8.12
C LEU A 26 15.84 -6.68 -8.83
N PRO A 27 15.86 -5.33 -8.78
CA PRO A 27 16.82 -4.53 -9.56
C PRO A 27 18.28 -4.74 -9.14
N THR A 28 18.54 -5.02 -7.87
CA THR A 28 19.91 -5.00 -7.31
C THR A 28 20.55 -6.38 -7.19
N VAL A 29 21.89 -6.41 -7.11
CA VAL A 29 22.65 -7.65 -6.87
C VAL A 29 22.32 -8.19 -5.48
N GLU A 30 22.19 -7.29 -4.50
CA GLU A 30 21.87 -7.60 -3.11
C GLU A 30 20.50 -8.28 -2.97
N GLU A 31 19.51 -7.83 -3.73
CA GLU A 31 18.18 -8.45 -3.77
C GLU A 31 18.22 -9.84 -4.40
N ARG A 32 19.01 -10.04 -5.47
CA ARG A 32 19.22 -11.39 -6.04
C ARG A 32 19.91 -12.33 -5.05
N VAL A 33 20.93 -11.85 -4.33
CA VAL A 33 21.58 -12.64 -3.26
C VAL A 33 20.58 -12.96 -2.14
N ARG A 34 19.74 -11.99 -1.76
CA ARG A 34 18.68 -12.23 -0.77
C ARG A 34 17.65 -13.25 -1.27
N LEU A 35 17.31 -13.22 -2.56
CA LEU A 35 16.43 -14.20 -3.18
C LEU A 35 17.02 -15.61 -3.05
N MET A 36 18.29 -15.80 -3.41
CA MET A 36 18.96 -17.10 -3.28
C MET A 36 18.96 -17.61 -1.83
N ASN A 37 19.25 -16.73 -0.87
CA ASN A 37 19.17 -17.07 0.55
C ASN A 37 17.75 -17.45 0.98
N ASN A 38 16.73 -16.77 0.46
CA ASN A 38 15.34 -17.10 0.72
C ASN A 38 14.91 -18.41 0.05
N THR A 39 15.48 -18.77 -1.10
CA THR A 39 15.27 -20.08 -1.74
C THR A 39 15.76 -21.22 -0.86
N GLU A 40 16.94 -21.09 -0.23
CA GLU A 40 17.43 -22.12 0.70
C GLU A 40 16.59 -22.21 1.98
N LYS A 41 16.09 -21.07 2.48
CA LYS A 41 15.10 -21.05 3.57
C LYS A 41 13.80 -21.73 3.16
N ALA A 42 13.34 -21.50 1.93
CA ALA A 42 12.14 -22.11 1.37
C ALA A 42 12.29 -23.63 1.27
N ARG A 43 13.46 -24.13 0.83
CA ARG A 43 13.78 -25.57 0.86
C ARG A 43 13.73 -26.14 2.27
N SER A 44 14.33 -25.43 3.22
CA SER A 44 14.33 -25.84 4.63
C SER A 44 12.91 -25.88 5.21
N SER A 45 12.08 -24.89 4.89
CA SER A 45 10.65 -24.84 5.27
C SER A 45 9.87 -25.99 4.65
N ALA A 46 10.08 -26.29 3.36
CA ALA A 46 9.44 -27.39 2.67
C ALA A 46 9.81 -28.75 3.29
N ARG A 47 11.09 -28.98 3.63
CA ARG A 47 11.52 -30.19 4.35
C ARG A 47 10.86 -30.31 5.72
N ALA A 48 10.74 -29.21 6.46
CA ALA A 48 10.14 -29.19 7.79
C ALA A 48 8.65 -29.60 7.78
N VAL A 49 7.95 -29.41 6.66
CA VAL A 49 6.56 -29.86 6.48
C VAL A 49 6.44 -31.21 5.76
N GLY A 50 7.54 -31.95 5.60
CA GLY A 50 7.54 -33.31 5.06
C GLY A 50 7.68 -33.44 3.54
N VAL A 51 8.10 -32.38 2.82
CA VAL A 51 8.39 -32.49 1.39
C VAL A 51 9.74 -33.17 1.19
N GLU A 52 9.73 -34.37 0.61
CA GLU A 52 10.95 -35.16 0.38
C GLU A 52 11.79 -34.64 -0.80
N ASN A 53 11.14 -34.28 -1.90
CA ASN A 53 11.80 -33.85 -3.14
C ASN A 53 11.93 -32.33 -3.19
N VAL A 54 12.83 -31.73 -2.42
CA VAL A 54 13.09 -30.26 -2.45
C VAL A 54 14.32 -29.85 -3.26
N GLY A 55 15.03 -30.82 -3.86
CA GLY A 55 16.32 -30.59 -4.51
C GLY A 55 17.47 -30.32 -3.53
N LYS A 56 18.68 -30.27 -4.07
CA LYS A 56 19.90 -29.89 -3.34
C LYS A 56 20.09 -28.37 -3.37
N ALA A 57 20.96 -27.88 -2.47
CA ALA A 57 21.35 -26.48 -2.48
C ALA A 57 21.94 -26.10 -3.85
N GLY A 58 21.56 -24.93 -4.37
CA GLY A 58 21.95 -24.46 -5.71
C GLY A 58 21.34 -25.19 -6.91
N GLU A 59 20.52 -26.24 -6.74
CA GLU A 59 19.75 -26.80 -7.86
C GLU A 59 18.58 -25.87 -8.24
N GLY A 60 17.82 -26.23 -9.28
CA GLY A 60 16.58 -25.53 -9.62
C GLY A 60 15.53 -25.58 -8.51
N VAL A 61 14.52 -24.73 -8.64
CA VAL A 61 13.39 -24.60 -7.72
C VAL A 61 12.21 -25.37 -8.27
N ASN A 62 11.77 -26.42 -7.57
CA ASN A 62 10.52 -27.08 -7.91
C ASN A 62 9.31 -26.31 -7.34
N PHE A 63 8.11 -26.74 -7.73
CA PHE A 63 6.85 -26.13 -7.32
C PHE A 63 6.71 -25.91 -5.79
N TRP A 64 7.09 -26.88 -4.97
CA TRP A 64 6.93 -26.80 -3.51
C TRP A 64 7.86 -25.77 -2.89
N VAL A 65 9.11 -25.73 -3.35
CA VAL A 65 10.09 -24.73 -2.91
C VAL A 65 9.65 -23.35 -3.37
N LEU A 66 9.14 -23.22 -4.60
CA LEU A 66 8.59 -21.96 -5.10
C LEU A 66 7.43 -21.47 -4.23
N LEU A 67 6.47 -22.34 -3.88
CA LEU A 67 5.35 -21.96 -3.02
C LEU A 67 5.81 -21.42 -1.66
N GLN A 68 6.82 -22.06 -1.05
CA GLN A 68 7.38 -21.59 0.22
C GLN A 68 8.17 -20.28 0.05
N LEU A 69 8.86 -20.11 -1.07
CA LEU A 69 9.56 -18.88 -1.39
C LEU A 69 8.59 -17.70 -1.54
N LEU A 70 7.51 -17.88 -2.32
CA LEU A 70 6.45 -16.87 -2.46
C LEU A 70 5.83 -16.51 -1.11
N ARG A 71 5.56 -17.51 -0.25
CA ARG A 71 5.09 -17.24 1.12
C ARG A 71 6.06 -16.38 1.91
N ILE A 72 7.36 -16.72 1.88
CA ILE A 72 8.40 -15.94 2.57
C ILE A 72 8.40 -14.50 2.04
N MET A 73 8.38 -14.31 0.73
CA MET A 73 8.41 -12.99 0.10
C MET A 73 7.18 -12.16 0.45
N CYS A 74 5.96 -12.71 0.29
CA CYS A 74 4.73 -12.03 0.67
C CYS A 74 4.73 -11.64 2.16
N CYS A 75 5.15 -12.53 3.06
CA CYS A 75 5.25 -12.22 4.48
C CYS A 75 6.27 -11.11 4.79
N PHE A 76 7.35 -11.01 4.01
CA PHE A 76 8.32 -9.92 4.16
C PHE A 76 7.73 -8.57 3.73
N ASP A 77 7.02 -8.54 2.60
CA ASP A 77 6.37 -7.32 2.13
C ASP A 77 5.26 -6.85 3.08
N GLU A 78 4.40 -7.78 3.53
CA GLU A 78 3.38 -7.49 4.55
C GLU A 78 3.99 -6.93 5.83
N ARG A 79 5.09 -7.54 6.31
CA ARG A 79 5.80 -7.06 7.49
C ARG A 79 6.38 -5.66 7.27
N ARG A 80 6.98 -5.40 6.11
CA ARG A 80 7.54 -4.09 5.77
C ARG A 80 6.46 -3.00 5.72
N VAL A 81 5.29 -3.31 5.16
CA VAL A 81 4.13 -2.41 5.17
C VAL A 81 3.70 -2.14 6.62
N LEU A 82 3.52 -3.19 7.42
CA LEU A 82 3.12 -3.07 8.83
C LEU A 82 4.13 -2.27 9.66
N GLU A 83 5.43 -2.49 9.46
CA GLU A 83 6.50 -1.73 10.12
C GLU A 83 6.43 -0.24 9.76
N ARG A 84 6.30 0.10 8.48
CA ARG A 84 6.15 1.50 8.03
C ARG A 84 4.92 2.18 8.64
N GLU A 85 3.79 1.47 8.67
CA GLU A 85 2.56 1.98 9.28
C GLU A 85 2.71 2.18 10.80
N THR A 86 3.36 1.22 11.47
CA THR A 86 3.63 1.27 12.91
C THR A 86 4.55 2.43 13.25
N GLU A 87 5.63 2.61 12.51
CA GLU A 87 6.54 3.75 12.65
C GLU A 87 5.83 5.07 12.41
N ALA A 88 5.02 5.17 11.34
CA ALA A 88 4.25 6.38 11.07
C ALA A 88 3.25 6.66 12.21
N ALA A 89 2.53 5.67 12.71
CA ALA A 89 1.61 5.85 13.85
C ALA A 89 2.35 6.37 15.09
N GLN A 90 3.50 5.78 15.43
CA GLN A 90 4.32 6.18 16.58
C GLN A 90 4.90 7.58 16.43
N GLN A 91 5.50 7.89 15.28
CA GLN A 91 6.08 9.22 14.99
C GLN A 91 5.04 10.34 15.09
N ASN A 92 3.79 10.05 14.72
CA ASN A 92 2.71 11.02 14.71
C ASN A 92 1.86 11.04 15.99
N GLN A 93 2.19 10.17 16.96
CA GLN A 93 1.52 10.06 18.27
C GLN A 93 0.02 9.76 18.17
N PHE A 94 -0.41 9.03 17.14
CA PHE A 94 -1.79 8.60 17.05
C PHE A 94 -2.06 7.42 17.98
N SER A 95 -3.21 7.43 18.64
CA SER A 95 -3.72 6.29 19.38
C SER A 95 -4.14 5.17 18.41
N GLN A 96 -4.20 3.93 18.90
CA GLN A 96 -4.67 2.79 18.08
C GLN A 96 -6.11 2.96 17.59
N GLY A 97 -6.97 3.62 18.39
CA GLY A 97 -8.34 3.95 17.98
C GLY A 97 -8.38 4.89 16.78
N GLU A 98 -7.55 5.94 16.80
CA GLU A 98 -7.43 6.88 15.67
C GLU A 98 -6.86 6.20 14.43
N VAL A 99 -5.80 5.41 14.58
CA VAL A 99 -5.21 4.65 13.46
C VAL A 99 -6.24 3.73 12.82
N ASN A 100 -7.06 3.04 13.62
CA ASN A 100 -8.13 2.18 13.10
C ASN A 100 -9.23 2.98 12.38
N GLY A 101 -9.63 4.13 12.92
CA GLY A 101 -10.58 5.04 12.27
C GLY A 101 -10.04 5.56 10.93
N PHE A 102 -8.78 5.98 10.90
CA PHE A 102 -8.09 6.39 9.68
C PHE A 102 -7.98 5.27 8.66
N ARG A 103 -7.68 4.04 9.09
CA ARG A 103 -7.60 2.88 8.19
C ARG A 103 -8.94 2.60 7.54
N LEU A 104 -10.02 2.58 8.33
CA LEU A 104 -11.36 2.37 7.82
C LEU A 104 -11.73 3.42 6.76
N ALA A 105 -11.49 4.70 7.06
CA ALA A 105 -11.74 5.78 6.11
C ALA A 105 -10.88 5.63 4.85
N PHE A 106 -9.58 5.37 4.99
CA PHE A 106 -8.66 5.22 3.89
C PHE A 106 -9.06 4.07 2.96
N THR A 107 -9.28 2.86 3.49
CA THR A 107 -9.67 1.69 2.69
C THR A 107 -11.00 1.90 1.97
N GLN A 108 -12.01 2.49 2.62
CA GLN A 108 -13.28 2.81 1.96
C GLN A 108 -13.10 3.77 0.78
N TRP A 109 -12.18 4.73 0.90
CA TRP A 109 -11.92 5.71 -0.15
C TRP A 109 -11.04 5.16 -1.28
N VAL A 110 -10.09 4.27 -1.00
CA VAL A 110 -9.35 3.54 -2.03
C VAL A 110 -10.31 2.76 -2.93
N GLU A 111 -11.26 2.04 -2.35
CA GLU A 111 -12.27 1.30 -3.11
C GLU A 111 -13.17 2.23 -3.95
N LYS A 112 -13.59 3.37 -3.40
CA LYS A 112 -14.35 4.37 -4.17
C LYS A 112 -13.52 4.98 -5.29
N ASP A 113 -12.24 5.26 -5.05
CA ASP A 113 -11.36 5.87 -6.03
C ASP A 113 -11.14 4.95 -7.24
N LYS A 114 -11.03 3.63 -7.03
CA LYS A 114 -11.00 2.64 -8.12
C LYS A 114 -12.23 2.74 -9.01
N VAL A 115 -13.43 2.85 -8.43
CA VAL A 115 -14.68 3.00 -9.17
C VAL A 115 -14.70 4.29 -9.98
N PHE A 116 -14.25 5.40 -9.39
CA PHE A 116 -14.17 6.69 -10.10
C PHE A 116 -13.16 6.65 -11.25
N MET A 117 -11.98 6.07 -11.03
CA MET A 117 -10.95 5.92 -12.06
C MET A 117 -11.42 5.05 -13.23
N ALA A 118 -12.12 3.94 -12.94
CA ALA A 118 -12.70 3.10 -13.98
C ALA A 118 -13.75 3.86 -14.83
N TYR A 119 -14.59 4.67 -14.18
CA TYR A 119 -15.59 5.50 -14.87
C TYR A 119 -14.94 6.59 -15.74
N ASP A 120 -13.93 7.28 -15.21
CA ASP A 120 -13.19 8.32 -15.94
C ASP A 120 -12.41 7.73 -17.14
N ALA A 121 -11.81 6.55 -16.98
CA ALA A 121 -11.12 5.84 -18.06
C ALA A 121 -12.07 5.44 -19.19
N MET A 122 -13.24 4.89 -18.84
CA MET A 122 -14.28 4.51 -19.81
C MET A 122 -14.78 5.71 -20.61
N ASN A 123 -14.97 6.86 -19.95
CA ASN A 123 -15.48 8.08 -20.59
C ASN A 123 -14.45 8.80 -21.46
N ARG A 124 -13.17 8.82 -21.09
CA ARG A 124 -12.16 9.65 -21.78
C ARG A 124 -11.49 8.95 -22.96
N PHE A 125 -11.26 7.65 -22.88
CA PHE A 125 -10.38 6.97 -23.84
C PHE A 125 -10.94 5.67 -24.41
N GLY A 126 -12.10 5.19 -23.93
CA GLY A 126 -12.61 3.86 -24.28
C GLY A 126 -11.63 2.72 -23.99
N ALA A 127 -10.60 3.01 -23.18
CA ALA A 127 -9.52 2.08 -22.85
C ALA A 127 -9.89 1.30 -21.60
N GLN A 128 -9.55 0.01 -21.58
CA GLN A 128 -9.64 -0.78 -20.37
C GLN A 128 -8.62 -0.27 -19.34
N PRO A 129 -9.01 -0.08 -18.07
CA PRO A 129 -8.08 0.32 -17.04
C PRO A 129 -6.99 -0.75 -16.88
N HIS A 130 -5.73 -0.37 -17.08
CA HIS A 130 -4.59 -1.21 -16.73
C HIS A 130 -4.53 -1.31 -15.20
N HIS A 131 -4.79 -2.51 -14.69
CA HIS A 131 -5.06 -2.80 -13.27
C HIS A 131 -3.76 -3.06 -12.48
N GLU A 132 -2.71 -2.25 -12.70
CA GLU A 132 -1.38 -2.51 -12.12
C GLU A 132 -1.14 -1.78 -10.79
N ASP A 133 -2.03 -0.88 -10.36
CA ASP A 133 -1.81 -0.19 -9.08
C ASP A 133 -2.18 -1.11 -7.91
N PRO A 134 -1.33 -1.18 -6.86
CA PRO A 134 -1.61 -1.99 -5.69
C PRO A 134 -2.93 -1.56 -5.05
N ASP A 135 -3.72 -2.54 -4.61
CA ASP A 135 -5.08 -2.37 -4.07
C ASP A 135 -5.19 -1.46 -2.82
N THR A 136 -4.08 -0.88 -2.37
CA THR A 136 -3.90 -0.19 -1.09
C THR A 136 -3.38 1.24 -1.22
N VAL A 137 -3.40 1.81 -2.43
CA VAL A 137 -2.89 3.16 -2.71
C VAL A 137 -4.01 4.09 -3.12
N LEU A 138 -3.97 5.33 -2.63
CA LEU A 138 -4.91 6.39 -2.99
C LEU A 138 -4.23 7.39 -3.94
N SER A 139 -4.92 7.77 -5.02
CA SER A 139 -4.45 8.86 -5.88
C SER A 139 -4.59 10.21 -5.18
N GLU A 140 -3.87 11.23 -5.65
CA GLU A 140 -4.00 12.58 -5.10
C GLU A 140 -5.45 13.13 -5.21
N GLU A 141 -6.14 12.89 -6.33
CA GLU A 141 -7.53 13.34 -6.48
C GLU A 141 -8.46 12.50 -5.59
N GLY A 142 -8.20 11.21 -5.43
CA GLY A 142 -8.86 10.34 -4.44
C GLY A 142 -8.71 10.86 -3.01
N LEU A 143 -7.50 11.31 -2.66
CA LEU A 143 -7.19 11.92 -1.38
C LEU A 143 -7.90 13.27 -1.21
N ALA A 144 -7.92 14.13 -2.22
CA ALA A 144 -8.66 15.39 -2.18
C ALA A 144 -10.17 15.15 -1.99
N ARG A 145 -10.73 14.10 -2.62
CA ARG A 145 -12.12 13.67 -2.43
C ARG A 145 -12.35 13.12 -1.03
N LEU A 146 -11.43 12.33 -0.48
CA LEU A 146 -11.46 11.84 0.90
C LEU A 146 -11.51 13.00 1.89
N LEU A 147 -10.60 13.97 1.75
CA LEU A 147 -10.54 15.13 2.64
C LEU A 147 -11.83 15.96 2.56
N ARG A 148 -12.36 16.15 1.35
CA ARG A 148 -13.58 16.93 1.14
C ARG A 148 -14.85 16.23 1.61
N GLY A 149 -15.05 14.98 1.18
CA GLY A 149 -16.29 14.24 1.39
C GLY A 149 -16.28 13.37 2.64
N GLY A 150 -15.13 12.85 3.05
CA GLY A 150 -14.97 12.00 4.22
C GLY A 150 -14.74 12.78 5.51
N MET A 151 -14.04 13.91 5.44
CA MET A 151 -13.68 14.74 6.61
C MET A 151 -14.36 16.12 6.62
N GLY A 152 -15.19 16.40 5.61
CA GLY A 152 -15.91 17.67 5.51
C GLY A 152 -15.02 18.89 5.24
N LEU A 153 -13.77 18.71 4.80
CA LEU A 153 -12.87 19.83 4.54
C LEU A 153 -13.29 20.58 3.28
N ASN A 154 -13.58 21.88 3.41
CA ASN A 154 -13.94 22.69 2.26
C ASN A 154 -12.69 23.07 1.45
N LEU A 155 -12.34 22.22 0.48
CA LEU A 155 -11.30 22.46 -0.53
C LEU A 155 -11.85 23.14 -1.80
N GLY A 156 -13.17 23.35 -1.87
CA GLY A 156 -13.82 23.96 -3.03
C GLY A 156 -13.42 25.42 -3.20
N GLY A 157 -12.93 25.80 -4.38
CA GLY A 157 -12.56 27.19 -4.70
C GLY A 157 -11.24 27.68 -4.09
N ARG A 158 -10.59 26.92 -3.20
CA ARG A 158 -9.30 27.27 -2.57
C ARG A 158 -8.13 26.60 -3.30
N MET A 159 -7.77 27.16 -4.47
CA MET A 159 -6.68 26.64 -5.33
C MET A 159 -5.30 26.65 -4.62
N ASP A 160 -5.11 27.56 -3.69
CA ASP A 160 -3.95 27.65 -2.81
C ASP A 160 -3.83 26.42 -1.89
N LEU A 161 -4.94 25.98 -1.28
CA LEU A 161 -4.97 24.79 -0.43
C LEU A 161 -4.73 23.52 -1.24
N ARG A 162 -5.33 23.40 -2.43
CA ARG A 162 -5.04 22.28 -3.35
C ARG A 162 -3.56 22.22 -3.72
N ARG A 163 -2.96 23.36 -4.08
CA ARG A 163 -1.51 23.42 -4.38
C ARG A 163 -0.64 23.07 -3.18
N LYS A 164 -1.06 23.47 -1.97
CA LYS A 164 -0.36 23.13 -0.72
C LYS A 164 -0.44 21.63 -0.43
N LEU A 165 -1.61 21.02 -0.66
CA LEU A 165 -1.83 19.58 -0.55
C LEU A 165 -0.97 18.81 -1.56
N GLN A 166 -1.02 19.16 -2.84
CA GLN A 166 -0.18 18.59 -3.90
C GLN A 166 1.29 18.60 -3.49
N ARG A 167 1.83 19.77 -3.14
CA ARG A 167 3.25 19.88 -2.72
C ARG A 167 3.57 18.96 -1.57
N LYS A 168 2.64 18.77 -0.63
CA LYS A 168 2.85 17.86 0.49
C LYS A 168 2.83 16.40 0.04
N VAL A 169 1.91 16.03 -0.86
CA VAL A 169 1.85 14.71 -1.50
C VAL A 169 3.16 14.42 -2.24
N ASP A 170 3.66 15.37 -3.04
CA ASP A 170 4.91 15.22 -3.79
C ASP A 170 6.14 15.00 -2.87
N THR A 171 6.12 15.55 -1.65
CA THR A 171 7.18 15.30 -0.66
C THR A 171 7.12 13.92 -0.01
N LEU A 172 5.97 13.25 -0.05
CA LEU A 172 5.78 11.91 0.49
C LEU A 172 6.04 10.86 -0.60
N ASP A 173 5.39 11.00 -1.76
CA ASP A 173 5.64 10.21 -2.96
C ASP A 173 5.62 11.11 -4.21
N PRO A 174 6.75 11.25 -4.93
CA PRO A 174 6.83 12.01 -6.18
C PRO A 174 5.89 11.50 -7.29
N ARG A 175 5.40 10.27 -7.20
CA ARG A 175 4.42 9.69 -8.14
C ARG A 175 2.98 10.10 -7.84
N GLY A 176 2.74 10.83 -6.74
CA GLY A 176 1.38 11.25 -6.33
C GLY A 176 0.53 10.10 -5.78
N ARG A 177 1.16 9.00 -5.37
CA ARG A 177 0.54 7.79 -4.83
C ARG A 177 0.71 7.77 -3.32
N ILE A 178 -0.39 7.66 -2.58
CA ILE A 178 -0.36 7.72 -1.12
C ILE A 178 -0.74 6.34 -0.56
N ASP A 179 0.22 5.68 0.09
CA ASP A 179 -0.06 4.49 0.92
C ASP A 179 -0.62 4.90 2.29
N PHE A 180 -1.02 3.91 3.11
CA PHE A 180 -1.60 4.21 4.42
C PHE A 180 -0.61 4.89 5.39
N ALA A 181 0.68 4.56 5.34
CA ALA A 181 1.68 5.19 6.20
C ALA A 181 1.89 6.67 5.82
N ASP A 182 1.92 6.97 4.53
CA ASP A 182 1.99 8.33 4.00
C ASP A 182 0.71 9.11 4.29
N PHE A 183 -0.45 8.46 4.24
CA PHE A 183 -1.71 9.05 4.70
C PHE A 183 -1.65 9.44 6.18
N LEU A 184 -1.11 8.61 7.08
CA LEU A 184 -0.93 8.98 8.49
C LEU A 184 -0.02 10.21 8.66
N ARG A 185 1.11 10.24 7.94
CA ARG A 185 2.03 11.40 7.96
C ARG A 185 1.34 12.67 7.46
N LEU A 186 0.51 12.54 6.43
CA LEU A 186 -0.28 13.65 5.90
C LEU A 186 -1.32 14.14 6.91
N MET A 187 -2.03 13.23 7.58
CA MET A 187 -3.02 13.58 8.60
C MET A 187 -2.40 14.36 9.76
N ARG A 188 -1.21 13.96 10.21
CA ARG A 188 -0.49 14.72 11.24
C ARG A 188 -0.14 16.13 10.77
N TRP A 189 0.38 16.25 9.56
CA TRP A 189 0.71 17.55 8.98
C TRP A 189 -0.54 18.43 8.83
N ALA A 190 -1.66 17.87 8.41
CA ALA A 190 -2.92 18.58 8.25
C ALA A 190 -3.39 19.16 9.59
N LEU A 191 -3.38 18.36 10.67
CA LEU A 191 -3.72 18.81 12.02
C LEU A 191 -2.74 19.87 12.54
N ALA A 192 -1.44 19.64 12.40
CA ALA A 192 -0.40 20.54 12.90
C ALA A 192 -0.40 21.91 12.19
N SER A 193 -0.73 21.94 10.90
CA SER A 193 -0.78 23.17 10.11
C SER A 193 -2.16 23.81 10.05
N ASN A 194 -3.14 23.26 10.78
CA ASN A 194 -4.55 23.62 10.69
C ASN A 194 -5.04 23.69 9.24
N PHE A 195 -4.69 22.69 8.44
CA PHE A 195 -4.99 22.65 7.01
C PHE A 195 -6.50 22.68 6.79
N ALA A 196 -6.96 23.62 5.95
CA ALA A 196 -8.37 23.83 5.66
C ALA A 196 -9.24 24.05 6.91
N ASP A 197 -8.66 24.61 7.98
CA ASP A 197 -9.33 24.90 9.25
C ASP A 197 -9.86 23.66 9.97
N ILE A 198 -9.22 22.50 9.76
CA ILE A 198 -9.61 21.20 10.32
C ILE A 198 -9.80 21.20 11.85
N ASN A 199 -9.03 22.01 12.58
CA ASN A 199 -9.14 22.07 14.03
C ASN A 199 -10.44 22.76 14.48
N LEU A 200 -11.02 23.65 13.66
CA LEU A 200 -12.32 24.26 13.96
C LEU A 200 -13.46 23.25 13.82
N THR A 201 -13.39 22.40 12.79
CA THR A 201 -14.40 21.34 12.54
C THR A 201 -14.44 20.34 13.69
N ALA A 202 -13.27 19.95 14.22
CA ALA A 202 -13.18 19.00 15.34
C ALA A 202 -13.75 19.53 16.66
N HIS A 203 -13.82 20.86 16.84
CA HIS A 203 -14.35 21.48 18.06
C HIS A 203 -15.84 21.84 17.96
N GLY A 204 -16.33 22.18 16.77
CA GLY A 204 -17.72 22.61 16.57
C GLY A 204 -18.78 21.55 16.91
N GLU A 205 -18.43 20.26 16.87
CA GLU A 205 -19.36 19.15 17.16
C GLU A 205 -19.68 19.03 18.66
N LYS A 206 -18.75 19.43 19.55
CA LYS A 206 -18.94 19.30 21.02
C LYS A 206 -19.86 20.35 21.63
N ASP A 207 -20.05 21.48 20.95
CA ASP A 207 -20.90 22.56 21.45
C ASP A 207 -22.38 22.36 21.07
N HIS A 208 -22.67 21.61 20.00
CA HIS A 208 -24.04 21.31 19.58
C HIS A 208 -24.70 20.28 20.53
N ASP A 209 -23.96 19.27 21.00
CA ASP A 209 -24.47 18.27 21.94
C ASP A 209 -24.79 18.84 23.34
N LYS A 210 -24.09 19.90 23.76
CA LYS A 210 -24.38 20.58 25.05
C LYS A 210 -25.65 21.44 25.00
N ALA A 211 -25.99 21.96 23.82
CA ALA A 211 -27.18 22.78 23.65
C ALA A 211 -28.47 21.93 23.68
N GLU A 212 -28.43 20.69 23.15
CA GLU A 212 -29.59 19.77 23.20
C GLU A 212 -29.78 19.11 24.57
N ALA A 213 -28.71 18.87 25.35
CA ALA A 213 -28.82 18.30 26.69
C ALA A 213 -29.37 19.28 27.76
N SER A 214 -29.62 20.54 27.41
CA SER A 214 -30.13 21.59 28.32
C SER A 214 -31.60 21.96 28.06
N GLN A 215 -32.30 21.21 27.20
CA GLN A 215 -33.74 21.31 26.96
C GLN A 215 -34.48 20.09 27.53
#